data_AF-A0A9I9DP80-F1
#
_entry.id   AF-A0A9I9DP80-F1
#
_cell.length_a   1.000
_cell.length_b   1.000
_cell.length_c   1.000
_cell.angle_alpha   90.00
_cell.angle_beta   90.00
_cell.angle_gamma   90.00
#
_symmetry.space_group_name_H-M   'P 1'
#
loop_
_entity.id
_entity.type
_entity.pdbx_description
1 polymer ?
#
loop_
_entity_poly.entity_id
_entity_poly.type
_entity_poly.pdbx_seq_one_letter_code
_entity_poly.pdbx_strand_id
1 'polypeptide(L)'
;MNLELKFPVIAKPMESDGSAKSHEMSLVFNRRGLKELNTPVLLQEFVNHGGVMFKIYVAGDQSVCVKRKSLPDVEGTEEELEKKTEGAMKFSQISRAEEKSEKCNGEAKKEEKEIEMPPEKIVREVSRGLKEAMGIRLFNFDMIRDGNGTYYVIDINYLPGFAVLPEYEPFLTKFFKEVTEKKVDEVASAIEDDKAKPRCCSCFQRT
;
A
#
# COMPACT_ATOMS: atom_id res chain seq x y z
N MET A 1 -3.87 -20.55 -21.57
CA MET A 1 -3.42 -19.15 -21.48
C MET A 1 -1.92 -19.20 -21.23
N ASN A 2 -1.09 -18.79 -22.19
CA ASN A 2 0.33 -18.53 -21.92
C ASN A 2 0.39 -17.19 -21.20
N LEU A 3 0.30 -17.21 -19.87
CA LEU A 3 0.69 -16.06 -19.06
C LEU A 3 2.21 -15.97 -19.16
N GLU A 4 2.71 -14.99 -19.92
CA GLU A 4 4.13 -14.63 -19.96
C GLU A 4 4.51 -13.97 -18.63
N LEU A 5 4.60 -14.76 -17.57
CA LEU A 5 5.13 -14.33 -16.28
C LEU A 5 6.65 -14.25 -16.35
N LYS A 6 7.21 -13.10 -15.96
CA LYS A 6 8.65 -12.94 -15.75
C LYS A 6 9.02 -13.34 -14.34
N PHE A 7 10.02 -14.21 -14.22
CA PHE A 7 10.55 -14.60 -12.93
C PHE A 7 11.66 -13.63 -12.48
N PRO A 8 11.81 -13.38 -11.17
CA PRO A 8 11.05 -14.01 -10.09
C PRO A 8 9.66 -13.38 -9.88
N VAL A 9 8.77 -14.12 -9.23
CA VAL A 9 7.43 -13.64 -8.84
C VAL A 9 7.21 -13.78 -7.34
N ILE A 10 6.51 -12.83 -6.72
CA ILE A 10 5.97 -12.98 -5.38
C ILE A 10 4.63 -13.71 -5.47
N ALA A 11 4.51 -14.81 -4.75
CA ALA A 11 3.25 -15.49 -4.48
C ALA A 11 2.69 -15.01 -3.12
N LYS A 12 1.50 -14.41 -3.17
CA LYS A 12 0.75 -13.97 -1.99
C LYS A 12 -0.45 -14.90 -1.78
N PRO A 13 -0.68 -15.43 -0.57
CA PRO A 13 -1.91 -16.15 -0.26
C PRO A 13 -3.14 -15.29 -0.55
N MET A 14 -4.22 -15.89 -1.05
CA MET A 14 -5.48 -15.17 -1.27
C MET A 14 -6.20 -14.80 0.03
N GLU A 15 -5.95 -15.53 1.12
CA GLU A 15 -6.48 -15.21 2.44
C GLU A 15 -5.75 -13.98 2.98
N SER A 16 -6.46 -12.85 3.08
CA SER A 16 -5.87 -11.54 3.39
C SER A 16 -6.01 -11.09 4.84
N ASP A 17 -6.65 -11.85 5.74
CA ASP A 17 -6.89 -11.35 7.11
C ASP A 17 -6.92 -12.43 8.22
N GLY A 18 -6.25 -12.12 9.34
CA GLY A 18 -6.51 -12.72 10.67
C GLY A 18 -5.68 -13.91 11.17
N SER A 19 -4.81 -14.56 10.38
CA SER A 19 -4.01 -15.71 10.88
C SER A 19 -2.52 -15.57 10.55
N ALA A 20 -1.63 -16.22 11.31
CA ALA A 20 -0.19 -16.22 11.00
C ALA A 20 0.12 -16.79 9.60
N LYS A 21 -0.82 -17.53 8.98
CA LYS A 21 -0.70 -18.13 7.64
C LYS A 21 -1.03 -17.16 6.50
N SER A 22 -1.81 -16.09 6.73
CA SER A 22 -2.15 -15.10 5.69
C SER A 22 -0.96 -14.21 5.28
N HIS A 23 0.12 -14.25 6.05
CA HIS A 23 1.33 -13.44 5.82
C HIS A 23 2.55 -14.25 5.36
N GLU A 24 2.39 -15.55 5.08
CA GLU A 24 3.45 -16.40 4.53
C GLU A 24 3.49 -16.22 3.01
N MET A 25 4.39 -15.35 2.54
CA MET A 25 4.63 -15.13 1.12
C MET A 25 5.76 -16.02 0.62
N SER A 26 5.85 -16.20 -0.69
CA SER A 26 6.97 -16.90 -1.32
C SER A 26 7.52 -16.09 -2.48
N LEU A 27 8.84 -15.94 -2.55
CA LEU A 27 9.55 -15.45 -3.72
C LEU A 27 9.93 -16.65 -4.58
N VAL A 28 9.28 -16.78 -5.73
CA VAL A 28 9.43 -17.91 -6.63
C VAL A 28 10.38 -17.54 -7.75
N PHE A 29 11.46 -18.30 -7.89
CA PHE A 29 12.53 -18.00 -8.84
C PHE A 29 12.31 -18.63 -10.21
N ASN A 30 11.51 -19.68 -10.30
CA ASN A 30 11.32 -20.43 -11.53
C ASN A 30 10.02 -21.24 -11.55
N ARG A 31 9.72 -21.83 -12.71
CA ARG A 31 8.46 -22.59 -12.92
C ARG A 31 8.32 -23.81 -12.01
N ARG A 32 9.43 -24.38 -11.52
CA ARG A 32 9.39 -25.52 -10.59
C ARG A 32 8.85 -25.09 -9.24
N GLY A 33 9.30 -23.94 -8.72
CA GLY A 33 8.83 -23.40 -7.44
C GLY A 33 7.33 -23.10 -7.42
N LEU A 34 6.70 -22.79 -8.56
CA LEU A 34 5.24 -22.62 -8.63
C LEU A 34 4.47 -23.87 -8.22
N LYS A 35 5.03 -25.07 -8.44
CA LYS A 35 4.39 -26.35 -8.09
C LYS A 35 4.41 -26.64 -6.59
N GLU A 36 5.23 -25.91 -5.84
CA GLU A 36 5.41 -26.06 -4.40
C GLU A 36 4.48 -25.11 -3.60
N LEU A 37 3.74 -24.25 -4.29
CA LEU A 37 2.84 -23.28 -3.66
C LEU A 37 1.52 -23.91 -3.21
N ASN A 38 1.07 -23.50 -2.03
CA ASN A 38 -0.29 -23.78 -1.56
C ASN A 38 -1.27 -22.82 -2.24
N THR A 39 -2.00 -23.31 -3.22
CA THR A 39 -3.00 -22.52 -3.97
C THR A 39 -4.33 -22.42 -3.21
N PRO A 40 -5.12 -21.34 -3.40
CA PRO A 40 -4.94 -20.26 -4.39
C PRO A 40 -3.98 -19.15 -3.93
N VAL A 41 -3.25 -18.59 -4.89
CA VAL A 41 -2.30 -17.48 -4.68
C VAL A 41 -2.47 -16.40 -5.74
N LEU A 42 -2.17 -15.17 -5.37
CA LEU A 42 -1.91 -14.07 -6.30
C LEU A 42 -0.42 -14.10 -6.67
N LEU A 43 -0.11 -14.11 -7.97
CA LEU A 43 1.25 -13.97 -8.49
C LEU A 43 1.48 -12.54 -8.93
N GLN A 44 2.54 -11.92 -8.44
CA GLN A 44 2.98 -10.57 -8.79
C GLN A 44 4.44 -10.65 -9.24
N GLU A 45 4.78 -10.07 -10.39
CA GLU A 45 6.18 -9.99 -10.82
C GLU A 45 7.02 -9.24 -9.78
N PHE A 46 8.19 -9.80 -9.46
CA PHE A 46 9.13 -9.16 -8.57
C PHE A 46 9.93 -8.11 -9.33
N VAL A 47 10.04 -6.92 -8.74
CA VAL A 47 10.79 -5.81 -9.31
C VAL A 47 11.92 -5.50 -8.35
N ASN A 48 13.17 -5.53 -8.81
CA ASN A 48 14.30 -5.06 -8.01
C ASN A 48 14.11 -3.58 -7.67
N HIS A 49 14.22 -3.24 -6.39
CA HIS A 49 13.90 -1.94 -5.81
C HIS A 49 14.88 -1.50 -4.71
N GLY A 50 16.07 -2.12 -4.70
CA GLY A 50 17.17 -1.77 -3.81
C GLY A 50 16.88 -2.01 -2.32
N GLY A 51 15.99 -2.95 -1.99
CA GLY A 51 15.70 -3.30 -0.60
C GLY A 51 14.91 -2.25 0.17
N VAL A 52 14.29 -1.26 -0.49
CA VAL A 52 13.54 -0.18 0.15
C VAL A 52 12.12 -0.07 -0.38
N MET A 53 11.16 0.05 0.53
CA MET A 53 9.77 0.36 0.22
C MET A 53 9.33 1.65 0.93
N PHE A 54 8.31 2.28 0.37
CA PHE A 54 7.68 3.48 0.89
C PHE A 54 6.26 3.16 1.33
N LYS A 55 5.97 3.40 2.60
CA LYS A 55 4.64 3.22 3.20
C LYS A 55 3.98 4.58 3.31
N ILE A 56 2.91 4.80 2.54
CA ILE A 56 2.20 6.07 2.48
C ILE A 56 0.91 5.92 3.26
N TYR A 57 0.76 6.69 4.33
CA TYR A 57 -0.48 6.81 5.10
C TYR A 57 -1.32 7.94 4.53
N VAL A 58 -2.60 7.69 4.29
CA VAL A 58 -3.55 8.65 3.73
C VAL A 58 -4.72 8.83 4.68
N ALA A 59 -5.02 10.08 5.03
CA ALA A 59 -6.18 10.46 5.82
C ALA A 59 -6.80 11.73 5.23
N GLY A 60 -7.97 11.58 4.61
CA GLY A 60 -8.64 12.67 3.91
C GLY A 60 -7.79 13.20 2.76
N ASP A 61 -7.37 14.45 2.87
CA ASP A 61 -6.53 15.13 1.87
C ASP A 61 -5.05 15.15 2.26
N GLN A 62 -4.68 14.52 3.38
CA GLN A 62 -3.31 14.43 3.89
C GLN A 62 -2.67 13.08 3.55
N SER A 63 -1.37 13.13 3.26
CA SER A 63 -0.55 11.93 3.06
C SER A 63 0.81 12.08 3.73
N VAL A 64 1.28 11.03 4.42
CA VAL A 64 2.63 10.95 5.02
C VAL A 64 3.35 9.73 4.49
N CYS A 65 4.57 9.92 3.99
CA CYS A 65 5.39 8.84 3.44
C CYS A 65 6.50 8.46 4.42
N VAL A 66 6.61 7.15 4.71
CA VAL A 66 7.64 6.59 5.60
C VAL A 66 8.46 5.56 4.82
N LYS A 67 9.79 5.66 4.91
CA LYS A 67 10.72 4.69 4.31
C LYS A 67 10.85 3.44 5.20
N ARG A 68 10.89 2.26 4.60
CA ARG A 68 11.04 0.96 5.28
C ARG A 68 12.00 0.06 4.50
N LYS A 69 12.70 -0.84 5.19
CA LYS A 69 13.40 -1.94 4.52
C LYS A 69 12.40 -2.94 3.93
N SER A 70 12.80 -3.55 2.82
CA SER A 70 12.01 -4.47 2.00
C SER A 70 12.87 -5.68 1.60
N LEU A 71 12.37 -6.54 0.71
CA LEU A 71 13.15 -7.64 0.14
C LEU A 71 14.39 -7.09 -0.58
N PRO A 72 15.57 -7.69 -0.38
CA PRO A 72 16.74 -7.35 -1.17
C PRO A 72 16.52 -7.69 -2.64
N ASP A 73 17.31 -7.07 -3.50
CA ASP A 73 17.29 -7.36 -4.92
C ASP A 73 17.70 -8.82 -5.19
N VAL A 74 17.09 -9.40 -6.23
CA VAL A 74 17.48 -10.70 -6.73
C VAL A 74 18.53 -10.53 -7.81
N GLU A 75 19.68 -11.13 -7.60
CA GLU A 75 20.76 -11.21 -8.59
C GLU A 75 20.57 -12.41 -9.53
N GLY A 76 21.05 -12.24 -10.76
CA GLY A 76 21.05 -13.27 -11.80
C GLY A 76 20.06 -12.99 -12.93
N THR A 77 20.40 -13.48 -14.11
CA THR A 77 19.54 -13.49 -15.30
C THR A 77 18.38 -14.48 -15.13
N GLU A 78 17.33 -14.34 -15.94
CA GLU A 78 16.21 -15.30 -15.95
C GLU A 78 16.69 -16.75 -16.17
N GLU A 79 17.71 -16.95 -17.01
CA GLU A 79 18.27 -18.29 -17.26
C GLU A 79 19.00 -18.87 -16.03
N GLU A 80 19.73 -18.04 -15.29
CA GLU A 80 20.38 -18.44 -14.05
C GLU A 80 19.35 -18.76 -12.94
N LEU A 81 18.28 -17.96 -12.86
CA LEU A 81 17.18 -18.20 -11.93
C LEU A 81 16.40 -19.48 -12.26
N GLU A 82 16.21 -19.81 -13.54
CA GLU A 82 15.58 -21.05 -13.96
C GLU A 82 16.40 -22.29 -13.54
N LYS A 83 17.74 -22.17 -13.56
CA LYS A 83 18.67 -23.22 -13.14
C LYS A 83 18.81 -23.38 -11.63
N LYS A 84 18.38 -22.41 -10.81
CA LYS A 84 18.45 -22.50 -9.34
C LYS A 84 17.79 -23.79 -8.85
N THR A 85 18.47 -24.49 -7.94
CA THR A 85 18.00 -25.75 -7.35
C THR A 85 16.78 -25.52 -6.47
N GLU A 86 16.80 -24.42 -5.70
CA GLU A 86 15.69 -23.94 -4.89
C GLU A 86 14.70 -23.18 -5.78
N GLY A 87 13.47 -23.68 -5.88
CA GLY A 87 12.43 -23.09 -6.75
C GLY A 87 11.74 -21.87 -6.14
N ALA A 88 11.67 -21.81 -4.81
CA ALA A 88 11.04 -20.71 -4.08
C ALA A 88 11.67 -20.52 -2.69
N MET A 89 11.61 -19.29 -2.19
CA MET A 89 11.99 -18.91 -0.82
C MET A 89 10.78 -18.37 -0.08
N LYS A 90 10.45 -18.95 1.06
CA LYS A 90 9.36 -18.47 1.93
C LYS A 90 9.84 -17.34 2.83
N PHE A 91 8.98 -16.35 3.05
CA PHE A 91 9.22 -15.27 4.00
C PHE A 91 7.91 -14.75 4.60
N SER A 92 7.97 -14.35 5.87
CA SER A 92 6.90 -13.59 6.52
C SER A 92 7.10 -12.09 6.28
N GLN A 93 6.05 -11.27 6.43
CA GLN A 93 6.14 -9.81 6.25
C GLN A 93 7.42 -9.21 6.86
N ILE A 94 8.30 -8.73 5.97
CA ILE A 94 9.63 -8.17 6.30
C ILE A 94 9.49 -6.92 7.16
N SER A 95 8.34 -6.24 7.06
CA SER A 95 8.04 -5.00 7.75
C SER A 95 7.88 -5.12 9.28
N ARG A 96 7.68 -6.31 9.85
CA ARG A 96 7.52 -6.47 11.32
C ARG A 96 8.82 -6.71 12.08
N ALA A 97 9.88 -7.20 11.42
CA ALA A 97 11.07 -7.69 12.13
C ALA A 97 12.01 -6.58 12.64
N GLU A 98 11.93 -5.35 12.11
CA GLU A 98 12.89 -4.28 12.43
C GLU A 98 12.30 -3.09 13.22
N GLU A 99 11.13 -3.25 13.85
CA GLU A 99 10.60 -2.22 14.77
C GLU A 99 11.46 -2.02 16.04
N LYS A 100 12.60 -2.71 16.20
CA LYS A 100 13.42 -2.70 17.42
C LYS A 100 14.88 -2.26 17.31
N SER A 101 15.40 -1.80 16.18
CA SER A 101 16.84 -1.47 16.15
C SER A 101 17.21 -0.32 15.22
N GLU A 102 17.31 0.89 15.78
CA GLU A 102 18.46 1.78 15.52
C GLU A 102 18.88 2.51 16.81
N LYS A 103 19.33 1.71 17.78
CA LYS A 103 20.51 2.04 18.60
C LYS A 103 21.42 0.84 18.54
N CYS A 104 22.35 0.78 17.58
CA CYS A 104 23.47 -0.14 17.66
C CYS A 104 24.70 0.46 17.01
N ASN A 105 25.75 0.53 17.82
CA ASN A 105 27.12 0.76 17.44
C ASN A 105 27.58 -0.29 16.43
N GLY A 106 28.42 0.16 15.49
CA GLY A 106 29.53 -0.58 14.90
C GLY A 106 29.25 -1.97 14.35
N GLU A 107 29.06 -2.06 13.03
CA GLU A 107 29.71 -3.04 12.16
C GLU A 107 29.52 -2.60 10.69
N ALA A 108 30.48 -2.94 9.83
CA ALA A 108 30.82 -2.28 8.57
C ALA A 108 29.61 -1.93 7.67
N LYS A 109 29.29 -0.65 7.56
CA LYS A 109 28.39 -0.11 6.53
C LYS A 109 29.05 -0.31 5.17
N LYS A 110 28.60 -1.30 4.39
CA LYS A 110 28.63 -1.16 2.93
C LYS A 110 27.93 0.16 2.63
N GLU A 111 28.52 0.98 1.76
CA GLU A 111 27.88 2.21 1.26
C GLU A 111 26.61 1.82 0.48
N GLU A 112 25.52 1.59 1.20
CA GLU A 112 24.20 1.45 0.62
C GLU A 112 23.87 2.79 -0.03
N LYS A 113 23.68 2.80 -1.34
CA LYS A 113 23.16 3.99 -2.04
C LYS A 113 21.88 4.39 -1.34
N GLU A 114 21.90 5.54 -0.68
CA GLU A 114 20.75 6.05 0.04
C GLU A 114 19.61 6.30 -0.95
N ILE A 115 18.61 5.42 -0.96
CA ILE A 115 17.47 5.54 -1.87
C ILE A 115 16.66 6.77 -1.46
N GLU A 116 16.52 7.74 -2.35
CA GLU A 116 15.79 8.99 -2.11
C GLU A 116 14.30 8.75 -1.85
N MET A 117 13.69 9.65 -1.06
CA MET A 117 12.24 9.66 -0.88
C MET A 117 11.51 9.98 -2.19
N PRO A 118 10.30 9.44 -2.42
CA PRO A 118 9.51 9.81 -3.58
C PRO A 118 9.17 11.31 -3.56
N PRO A 119 9.14 11.99 -4.73
CA PRO A 119 8.70 13.37 -4.80
C PRO A 119 7.29 13.54 -4.21
N GLU A 120 7.08 14.59 -3.43
CA GLU A 120 5.80 14.87 -2.77
C GLU A 120 4.62 14.89 -3.76
N LYS A 121 4.85 15.41 -4.97
CA LYS A 121 3.86 15.39 -6.05
C LYS A 121 3.40 13.98 -6.41
N ILE A 122 4.31 13.00 -6.53
CA ILE A 122 3.95 11.60 -6.82
C ILE A 122 3.09 11.05 -5.69
N VAL A 123 3.54 11.22 -4.44
CA VAL A 123 2.83 10.74 -3.24
C VAL A 123 1.40 11.31 -3.21
N ARG A 124 1.27 12.62 -3.41
CA ARG A 124 -0.03 13.31 -3.38
C ARG A 124 -0.96 12.85 -4.49
N GLU A 125 -0.49 12.80 -5.75
CA GLU A 125 -1.35 12.43 -6.89
C GLU A 125 -1.79 10.97 -6.82
N VAL A 126 -0.90 10.05 -6.41
CA VAL A 126 -1.27 8.63 -6.22
C VAL A 126 -2.25 8.48 -5.06
N SER A 127 -2.01 9.14 -3.92
CA SER A 127 -2.92 9.11 -2.77
C SER A 127 -4.32 9.62 -3.15
N ARG A 128 -4.37 10.73 -3.90
CA ARG A 128 -5.62 11.31 -4.40
C ARG A 128 -6.33 10.36 -5.36
N GLY A 129 -5.62 9.80 -6.35
CA GLY A 129 -6.19 8.87 -7.32
C GLY A 129 -6.75 7.59 -6.68
N LEU A 130 -6.02 6.99 -5.73
CA LEU A 130 -6.49 5.81 -5.00
C LEU A 130 -7.72 6.13 -4.13
N LYS A 131 -7.71 7.25 -3.41
CA LYS A 131 -8.85 7.74 -2.61
C LYS A 131 -10.10 7.89 -3.47
N GLU A 132 -9.98 8.55 -4.62
CA GLU A 132 -11.10 8.80 -5.55
C GLU A 132 -11.61 7.50 -6.17
N ALA A 133 -10.72 6.63 -6.65
CA ALA A 133 -11.09 5.37 -7.30
C ALA A 133 -11.74 4.36 -6.35
N MET A 134 -11.29 4.31 -5.09
CA MET A 134 -11.75 3.33 -4.10
C MET A 134 -12.86 3.86 -3.19
N GLY A 135 -13.07 5.19 -3.12
CA GLY A 135 -14.05 5.81 -2.23
C GLY A 135 -13.70 5.71 -0.74
N ILE A 136 -12.47 5.32 -0.39
CA ILE A 136 -11.97 5.23 1.00
C ILE A 136 -11.12 6.43 1.34
N ARG A 137 -11.16 6.88 2.60
CA ARG A 137 -10.46 8.11 3.04
C ARG A 137 -9.42 7.91 4.14
N LEU A 138 -9.30 6.70 4.68
CA LEU A 138 -8.32 6.37 5.71
C LEU A 138 -7.71 5.01 5.38
N PHE A 139 -6.51 5.03 4.82
CA PHE A 139 -5.83 3.84 4.32
C PHE A 139 -4.33 4.07 4.30
N ASN A 140 -3.56 3.01 4.10
CA ASN A 140 -2.19 3.16 3.60
C ASN A 140 -2.01 2.35 2.32
N PHE A 141 -0.94 2.66 1.61
CA PHE A 141 -0.46 1.83 0.53
C PHE A 141 1.06 1.77 0.55
N ASP A 142 1.56 0.66 0.03
CA ASP A 142 2.98 0.38 -0.05
C ASP A 142 3.43 0.53 -1.50
N MET A 143 4.53 1.27 -1.69
CA MET A 143 5.08 1.63 -2.99
C MET A 143 6.56 1.28 -3.06
N ILE A 144 7.02 0.75 -4.19
CA ILE A 144 8.44 0.50 -4.48
C ILE A 144 8.87 1.30 -5.72
N ARG A 145 10.18 1.50 -5.88
CA ARG A 145 10.77 2.19 -7.02
C ARG A 145 11.83 1.32 -7.68
N ASP A 146 11.72 1.09 -8.99
CA ASP A 146 12.74 0.34 -9.72
C ASP A 146 14.00 1.20 -10.01
N GLY A 147 15.04 0.53 -10.53
CA GLY A 147 16.29 1.19 -10.93
C GLY A 147 16.14 2.22 -12.07
N ASN A 148 15.04 2.18 -12.82
CA ASN A 148 14.73 3.15 -13.88
C ASN A 148 13.96 4.37 -13.34
N GLY A 149 13.55 4.33 -12.08
CA GLY A 149 12.83 5.39 -11.40
C GLY A 149 11.31 5.29 -11.48
N THR A 150 10.76 4.18 -11.98
CA THR A 150 9.32 3.90 -12.05
C THR A 150 8.80 3.48 -10.68
N TYR A 151 7.63 3.97 -10.29
CA TYR A 151 6.98 3.63 -9.03
C TYR A 151 5.85 2.61 -9.22
N TYR A 152 5.76 1.64 -8.31
CA TYR A 152 4.75 0.59 -8.32
C TYR A 152 4.05 0.53 -6.98
N VAL A 153 2.72 0.59 -6.97
CA VAL A 153 1.91 0.31 -5.78
C VAL A 153 1.73 -1.20 -5.66
N ILE A 154 2.14 -1.79 -4.54
CA ILE A 154 2.21 -3.25 -4.36
C ILE A 154 1.23 -3.80 -3.34
N ASP A 155 0.71 -2.96 -2.45
CA ASP A 155 -0.26 -3.33 -1.42
C ASP A 155 -1.06 -2.11 -0.96
N ILE A 156 -2.31 -2.32 -0.53
CA ILE A 156 -3.21 -1.27 0.00
C ILE A 156 -3.96 -1.86 1.18
N ASN A 157 -3.93 -1.18 2.34
CA ASN A 157 -4.68 -1.60 3.52
C ASN A 157 -5.66 -0.52 3.96
N TYR A 158 -6.93 -0.90 4.12
CA TYR A 158 -7.94 -0.06 4.77
C TYR A 158 -7.72 -0.05 6.28
N LEU A 159 -7.81 1.12 6.90
CA LEU A 159 -7.62 1.31 8.35
C LEU A 159 -6.36 0.58 8.90
N PRO A 160 -5.16 1.00 8.48
CA PRO A 160 -3.93 0.31 8.85
C PRO A 160 -3.55 0.53 10.33
N GLY A 161 -2.58 -0.23 10.80
CA GLY A 161 -1.87 0.11 12.05
C GLY A 161 -0.99 1.35 11.87
N PHE A 162 -0.98 2.23 12.89
CA PHE A 162 -0.26 3.52 12.87
C PHE A 162 1.01 3.53 13.72
N ALA A 163 1.47 2.37 14.22
CA ALA A 163 2.57 2.27 15.18
C ALA A 163 3.89 2.92 14.71
N VAL A 164 4.12 2.96 13.40
CA VAL A 164 5.34 3.53 12.79
C VAL A 164 5.10 4.88 12.12
N LEU A 165 3.89 5.45 12.22
CA LEU A 165 3.58 6.78 11.67
C LEU A 165 4.03 7.85 12.68
N PRO A 166 5.00 8.72 12.33
CA PRO A 166 5.33 9.87 13.18
C PRO A 166 4.11 10.79 13.30
N GLU A 167 3.92 11.37 14.48
CA GLU A 167 2.83 12.32 14.75
C GLU A 167 1.43 11.78 14.37
N TYR A 168 1.17 10.50 14.65
CA TYR A 168 -0.10 9.85 14.32
C TYR A 168 -1.31 10.56 14.96
N GLU A 169 -1.16 11.13 16.16
CA GLU A 169 -2.22 11.84 16.88
C GLU A 169 -2.70 13.10 16.13
N PRO A 170 -1.84 14.09 15.80
CA PRO A 170 -2.22 15.21 14.95
C PRO A 170 -2.79 14.79 13.59
N PHE A 171 -2.19 13.77 12.95
CA PHE A 171 -2.62 13.26 11.65
C PHE A 171 -4.08 12.78 11.68
N LEU A 172 -4.43 11.95 12.66
CA LEU A 172 -5.80 11.44 12.81
C LEU A 172 -6.77 12.51 13.31
N THR A 173 -6.34 13.36 14.25
CA THR A 173 -7.21 14.41 14.81
C THR A 173 -7.64 15.39 13.74
N LYS A 174 -6.71 15.81 12.85
CA LYS A 174 -7.04 16.69 11.74
C LYS A 174 -8.02 16.01 10.76
N PHE A 175 -7.80 14.74 10.43
CA PHE A 175 -8.75 13.99 9.60
C PHE A 175 -10.14 13.91 10.22
N PHE A 176 -10.26 13.60 11.51
CA PHE A 176 -11.57 13.55 12.17
C PHE A 176 -12.25 14.91 12.21
N LYS A 177 -11.49 15.99 12.42
CA LYS A 177 -11.99 17.36 12.32
C LYS A 177 -12.55 17.64 10.91
N GLU A 178 -11.81 17.32 9.86
CA GLU A 178 -12.27 17.45 8.47
C GLU A 178 -13.55 16.63 8.21
N VAL A 179 -13.65 15.42 8.78
CA VAL A 179 -14.86 14.58 8.67
C VAL A 179 -16.07 15.27 9.33
N THR A 180 -15.87 15.88 10.50
CA THR A 180 -16.94 16.59 11.21
C THR A 180 -17.37 17.86 10.49
N GLU A 181 -16.43 18.61 9.92
CA GLU A 181 -16.71 19.87 9.21
C GLU A 181 -17.42 19.63 7.88
N LYS A 182 -16.96 18.65 7.07
CA LYS A 182 -17.63 18.30 5.80
C LYS A 182 -19.07 17.84 6.00
N LYS A 183 -19.38 17.16 7.12
CA LYS A 183 -20.77 16.81 7.48
C LYS A 183 -21.63 18.03 7.77
N VAL A 184 -21.06 19.08 8.36
CA VAL A 184 -21.78 20.33 8.62
C VAL A 184 -22.10 21.04 7.31
N ASP A 185 -21.17 21.06 6.36
CA ASP A 185 -21.37 21.68 5.05
C ASP A 185 -22.38 20.92 4.17
N GLU A 186 -22.35 19.57 4.18
CA GLU A 186 -23.34 18.74 3.48
C GLU A 186 -24.75 18.90 4.08
N VAL A 187 -24.87 19.02 5.40
CA VAL A 187 -26.16 19.28 6.07
C VAL A 187 -26.63 20.72 5.81
N ALA A 188 -25.73 21.71 5.84
CA ALA A 188 -26.06 23.10 5.55
C ALA A 188 -26.54 23.29 4.10
N SER A 189 -25.83 22.69 3.13
CA SER A 189 -26.22 22.72 1.71
C SER A 189 -27.53 21.97 1.44
N ALA A 190 -27.77 20.83 2.10
CA ALA A 190 -29.06 20.14 2.02
C ALA A 190 -30.22 20.96 2.61
N ILE A 191 -29.98 21.72 3.69
CA ILE A 191 -30.97 22.64 4.28
C ILE A 191 -31.23 23.85 3.37
N GLU A 192 -30.23 24.36 2.66
CA GLU A 192 -30.39 25.44 1.69
C GLU A 192 -31.15 24.99 0.44
N ASP A 193 -30.87 23.79 -0.08
CA ASP A 193 -31.62 23.21 -1.21
C ASP A 193 -33.10 22.95 -0.86
N ASP A 194 -33.40 22.54 0.37
CA ASP A 194 -34.79 22.33 0.83
C ASP A 194 -35.54 23.66 1.04
N LYS A 195 -34.82 24.76 1.33
CA LYS A 195 -35.38 26.13 1.35
C LYS A 195 -35.57 26.72 -0.06
N ALA A 196 -34.77 26.29 -1.03
CA ALA A 196 -34.87 26.74 -2.42
C ALA A 196 -35.98 26.05 -3.22
N LYS A 197 -36.55 24.93 -2.75
CA LYS A 197 -37.75 24.34 -3.35
C LYS A 197 -39.01 25.09 -2.85
N PRO A 198 -39.77 25.77 -3.74
CA PRO A 198 -41.03 26.37 -3.33
C PRO A 198 -41.96 25.24 -2.86
N ARG A 199 -42.40 25.30 -1.61
CA ARG A 199 -43.50 24.47 -1.12
C ARG A 199 -44.73 24.82 -1.95
N CYS A 200 -45.05 23.98 -2.93
CA CYS A 200 -46.26 24.11 -3.72
C CYS A 200 -47.47 23.86 -2.81
N CYS A 201 -47.96 24.93 -2.19
CA CYS A 201 -49.20 24.96 -1.47
C CYS A 201 -50.32 25.18 -2.51
N SER A 202 -50.77 24.12 -3.17
CA SER A 202 -51.98 24.18 -3.99
C SER A 202 -52.70 22.85 -4.05
N CYS A 203 -53.29 22.44 -2.93
CA CYS A 203 -54.40 21.48 -2.90
C CYS A 203 -55.29 21.77 -1.69
N PHE A 204 -55.86 22.98 -1.65
CA PHE A 204 -57.03 23.27 -0.83
C PHE A 204 -58.01 24.05 -1.68
N GLN A 205 -58.92 23.33 -2.35
CA GLN A 205 -60.24 23.87 -2.66
C GLN A 205 -61.23 22.72 -2.81
N ARG A 206 -62.19 22.73 -1.87
CA ARG A 206 -63.43 21.98 -1.88
C ARG A 206 -64.24 22.36 -3.12
N THR A 207 -64.81 21.36 -3.78
CA THR A 207 -66.23 21.24 -4.16
C THR A 207 -66.48 19.80 -4.56
#